data_AF-A0A4P5U2Y5-F1
#
_entry.id   AF-A0A4P5U2Y5-F1
#
_cell.length_a   1.000
_cell.length_b   1.000
_cell.length_c   1.000
_cell.angle_alpha   90.00
_cell.angle_beta   90.00
_cell.angle_gamma   90.00
#
_symmetry.space_group_name_H-M   'P 1'
#
loop_
_entity.id
_entity.type
_entity.pdbx_description
1 polymer ?
#
loop_
_entity_poly.entity_id
_entity_poly.type
_entity_poly.pdbx_seq_one_letter_code
_entity_poly.pdbx_strand_id
1 'polypeptide(L)'
;MIIQNHQEHINIFHSLFKGREDDFAVRWEKGNKSGYMPAYFYDLYRFRVHKMNGGTFQNFTEKLYLKLTDEQIQKHLEGIHHIGVYPY
;
A
#
# COMPACT_ATOMS: atom_id res chain seq x y z
N MET A 1 -21.04 18.34 14.91
CA MET A 1 -20.40 17.05 14.57
C MET A 1 -20.41 16.98 13.06
N ILE A 2 -19.30 17.29 12.38
CA ILE A 2 -19.26 17.26 10.91
C ILE A 2 -19.15 15.79 10.52
N ILE A 3 -20.23 15.23 9.97
CA ILE A 3 -20.17 13.95 9.27
C ILE A 3 -19.47 14.27 7.95
N GLN A 4 -18.16 14.10 7.89
CA GLN A 4 -17.47 14.08 6.59
C GLN A 4 -17.99 12.88 5.82
N ASN A 5 -18.52 13.12 4.62
CA ASN A 5 -18.94 12.07 3.72
C ASN A 5 -17.66 11.40 3.18
N HIS A 6 -17.23 10.30 3.80
CA HIS A 6 -16.02 9.55 3.44
C HIS A 6 -15.85 9.36 1.92
N GLN A 7 -16.96 9.16 1.19
CA GLN A 7 -16.94 8.98 -0.26
C GLN A 7 -16.53 10.26 -1.02
N GLU A 8 -16.89 11.44 -0.53
CA GLU A 8 -16.52 12.72 -1.16
C GLU A 8 -15.01 12.92 -1.12
N HIS A 9 -14.37 12.59 0.00
CA HIS A 9 -12.91 12.66 0.13
C HIS A 9 -12.17 11.68 -0.78
N ILE A 10 -12.68 10.45 -0.88
CA ILE A 10 -12.14 9.44 -1.80
C ILE A 10 -12.26 9.96 -3.25
N ASN A 11 -13.40 10.53 -3.62
CA ASN A 11 -13.60 11.10 -4.95
C ASN A 11 -12.64 12.27 -5.23
N ILE A 12 -12.40 13.14 -4.24
CA ILE A 12 -11.41 14.21 -4.34
C ILE A 12 -10.02 13.62 -4.54
N PHE A 13 -9.63 12.59 -3.77
CA PHE A 13 -8.35 11.90 -3.94
C PHE A 13 -8.18 11.38 -5.37
N HIS A 14 -9.16 10.65 -5.90
CA HIS A 14 -9.16 10.15 -7.29
C HIS A 14 -9.02 11.27 -8.33
N SER A 15 -9.66 12.43 -8.09
CA SER A 15 -9.59 13.57 -9.00
C SER A 15 -8.20 14.21 -9.05
N LEU A 16 -7.49 14.24 -7.92
CA LEU A 16 -6.19 14.88 -7.75
C LEU A 16 -5.04 13.94 -8.13
N PHE A 17 -5.16 12.66 -7.78
CA PHE A 17 -4.11 11.66 -7.94
C PHE A 17 -4.53 10.63 -8.99
N LYS A 18 -4.20 10.92 -10.26
CA LYS A 18 -4.44 9.97 -11.36
C LYS A 18 -3.22 9.08 -11.56
N GLY A 19 -3.46 7.78 -11.61
CA GLY A 19 -2.41 6.81 -11.84
C GLY A 19 -2.94 5.39 -11.95
N ARG A 20 -2.03 4.43 -11.80
CA ARG A 20 -2.31 3.00 -11.84
C ARG A 20 -3.18 2.57 -10.66
N GLU A 21 -4.12 1.67 -10.94
CA GLU A 21 -5.00 1.05 -9.94
C GLU A 21 -4.58 -0.39 -9.61
N ASP A 22 -3.70 -0.98 -10.41
CA ASP A 22 -3.24 -2.36 -10.26
C ASP A 22 -2.12 -2.52 -9.22
N ASP A 23 -1.44 -1.42 -8.86
CA ASP A 23 -0.52 -1.34 -7.73
C ASP A 23 -0.52 0.07 -7.09
N PHE A 24 0.04 0.16 -5.89
CA PHE A 24 0.37 1.44 -5.24
C PHE A 24 1.60 1.27 -4.35
N ALA A 25 2.21 2.38 -3.96
CA ALA A 25 3.34 2.36 -3.05
C ALA A 25 2.88 2.57 -1.60
N VAL A 26 3.44 1.84 -0.65
CA VAL A 26 3.29 2.08 0.78
C VAL A 26 4.58 2.66 1.36
N ARG A 27 4.46 3.69 2.19
CA ARG A 27 5.59 4.26 2.94
C ARG A 27 6.03 3.29 4.02
N TRP A 28 7.34 3.09 4.12
CA TRP A 28 7.95 2.36 5.24
C TRP A 28 8.95 3.26 5.95
N GLU A 29 9.09 3.02 7.26
CA GLU A 29 10.03 3.73 8.12
C GLU A 29 10.75 2.72 9.01
N LYS A 30 12.07 2.90 9.16
CA LYS A 30 12.91 2.07 10.01
C LYS A 30 14.01 2.94 10.62
N GLY A 31 13.78 3.39 11.85
CA GLY A 31 14.66 4.37 12.50
C GLY A 31 14.76 5.64 11.66
N ASN A 32 15.98 6.06 11.32
CA ASN A 32 16.22 7.27 10.51
C ASN A 32 16.06 7.05 9.00
N LYS A 33 15.74 5.84 8.54
CA LYS A 33 15.51 5.53 7.12
C LYS A 33 14.02 5.48 6.83
N SER A 34 13.60 6.06 5.72
CA SER A 34 12.25 5.95 5.21
C SER A 34 12.27 5.82 3.69
N GLY A 35 11.18 5.33 3.12
CA GLY A 35 11.02 5.23 1.67
C GLY A 35 9.63 4.75 1.30
N TYR A 36 9.43 4.53 0.00
CA TYR A 36 8.23 3.93 -0.54
C TYR A 36 8.59 2.59 -1.17
N MET A 37 7.71 1.60 -1.05
CA MET A 37 7.83 0.31 -1.72
C MET A 37 6.46 -0.11 -2.28
N PRO A 38 6.38 -0.94 -3.32
CA PRO A 38 5.08 -1.44 -3.77
C PRO A 38 4.36 -2.20 -2.65
N ALA A 39 3.04 -2.04 -2.59
CA ALA A 39 2.19 -2.81 -1.69
C ALA A 39 2.01 -4.23 -2.24
N TYR A 40 2.18 -5.23 -1.38
CA TYR A 40 2.07 -6.64 -1.75
C TYR A 40 1.06 -7.39 -0.87
N PHE A 41 0.29 -8.27 -1.50
CA PHE A 41 -0.45 -9.34 -0.85
C PHE A 41 0.38 -10.64 -0.89
N TYR A 42 0.53 -11.29 0.26
CA TYR A 42 1.27 -12.55 0.37
C TYR A 42 0.91 -13.30 1.64
N ASP A 43 1.18 -14.61 1.66
CA ASP A 43 1.00 -15.45 2.83
C ASP A 43 2.15 -15.27 3.84
N LEU A 44 1.82 -14.82 5.06
CA LEU A 44 2.79 -14.55 6.13
C LEU A 44 3.51 -15.81 6.61
N TYR A 45 2.86 -16.97 6.61
CA TYR A 45 3.46 -18.23 7.03
C TYR A 45 4.47 -18.71 5.99
N ARG A 46 4.11 -18.70 4.70
CA ARG A 46 5.03 -19.07 3.61
C ARG A 46 6.23 -18.14 3.55
N PHE A 47 6.02 -16.83 3.68
CA PHE A 47 7.13 -15.89 3.74
C PHE A 47 8.04 -16.13 4.95
N ARG A 48 7.47 -16.48 6.12
CA ARG A 48 8.26 -16.80 7.31
C ARG A 48 9.13 -18.04 7.08
N VAL A 49 8.60 -19.11 6.51
CA VAL A 49 9.36 -20.32 6.17
C VAL A 49 10.48 -19.99 5.17
N HIS A 50 10.17 -19.25 4.10
CA HIS A 50 11.16 -18.80 3.12
C HIS A 50 12.30 -18.01 3.77
N LYS A 51 11.96 -17.08 4.67
CA LYS A 51 12.93 -16.27 5.41
C LYS A 51 13.81 -17.11 6.35
N MET A 52 13.24 -18.12 7.02
CA MET A 52 14.01 -19.05 7.86
C MET A 52 15.02 -19.87 7.06
N ASN A 53 14.71 -20.15 5.79
CA ASN A 53 15.61 -20.84 4.86
C ASN A 53 16.63 -19.89 4.18
N GLY A 54 16.82 -18.67 4.70
CA GLY A 54 17.79 -17.69 4.18
C GLY A 54 17.25 -16.79 3.06
N GLY A 55 15.97 -16.90 2.73
CA GLY A 55 15.31 -16.05 1.74
C GLY A 55 15.12 -14.60 2.22
N THR A 56 14.93 -13.69 1.26
CA THR A 56 14.58 -12.28 1.51
C THR A 56 13.21 -11.96 0.93
N PHE A 57 12.63 -10.81 1.29
CA PHE A 57 11.37 -10.39 0.65
C PHE A 57 11.56 -10.13 -0.85
N GLN A 58 12.76 -9.71 -1.27
CA GLN A 58 13.06 -9.43 -2.68
C GLN A 58 12.97 -10.69 -3.54
N ASN A 59 13.54 -11.82 -3.10
CA ASN A 59 13.54 -13.09 -3.83
C ASN A 59 12.36 -14.01 -3.49
N PHE A 60 11.40 -13.56 -2.67
CA PHE A 60 10.15 -14.27 -2.44
C PHE A 60 9.20 -14.05 -3.62
N THR A 61 8.85 -15.13 -4.33
CA THR A 61 8.07 -15.09 -5.58
C THR A 61 6.56 -15.20 -5.36
N GLU A 62 6.12 -15.74 -4.22
CA GLU A 62 4.70 -15.93 -3.90
C GLU A 62 4.06 -14.67 -3.30
N LYS A 63 4.19 -13.55 -4.01
CA LYS A 63 3.62 -12.25 -3.65
C LYS A 63 2.97 -11.62 -4.88
N LEU A 64 1.85 -10.93 -4.66
CA LEU A 64 1.10 -10.23 -5.70
C LEU A 64 1.01 -8.76 -5.36
N TYR A 65 0.95 -7.88 -6.36
CA TYR A 65 0.66 -6.47 -6.12
C TYR A 65 -0.74 -6.29 -5.55
N LEU A 66 -0.85 -5.38 -4.57
CA LEU A 66 -2.13 -5.02 -3.97
C LEU A 66 -2.72 -3.85 -4.76
N LYS A 67 -3.97 -4.00 -5.20
CA LYS A 67 -4.67 -2.98 -5.98
C LYS A 67 -4.98 -1.74 -5.15
N LEU A 68 -4.93 -0.58 -5.77
CA LEU A 68 -5.37 0.67 -5.16
C LEU A 68 -6.90 0.72 -5.15
N THR A 69 -7.53 0.30 -4.05
CA THR A 69 -8.98 0.35 -3.87
C THR A 69 -9.40 1.55 -3.02
N ASP A 70 -10.68 1.91 -3.06
CA ASP A 70 -11.27 2.92 -2.18
C ASP A 70 -11.01 2.62 -0.70
N GLU A 71 -10.94 1.34 -0.30
CA GLU A 71 -10.56 0.94 1.06
C GLU A 71 -9.11 1.34 1.41
N GLN A 72 -8.18 1.17 0.48
CA GLN A 72 -6.78 1.58 0.68
C GLN A 72 -6.64 3.11 0.73
N ILE A 73 -7.42 3.82 -0.08
CA ILE A 73 -7.49 5.29 -0.05
C ILE A 73 -8.09 5.75 1.28
N GLN A 74 -9.16 5.10 1.75
CA GLN A 74 -9.79 5.42 3.02
C GLN A 74 -8.81 5.27 4.19
N LYS A 75 -8.10 4.13 4.25
CA LYS A 75 -7.04 3.89 5.25
C LYS A 75 -5.93 4.92 5.17
N HIS A 76 -5.62 5.41 3.97
CA HIS A 76 -4.68 6.51 3.80
C HIS A 76 -5.17 7.82 4.43
N LEU A 77 -6.42 8.20 4.14
CA LEU A 77 -7.05 9.40 4.66
C LEU A 77 -7.24 9.36 6.19
N GLU A 78 -7.39 8.17 6.76
CA GLU A 78 -7.45 7.93 8.21
C GLU A 78 -6.07 7.90 8.89
N GLY A 79 -4.98 7.99 8.11
CA GLY A 79 -3.61 7.95 8.64
C GLY A 79 -3.13 6.55 9.06
N ILE A 80 -3.83 5.48 8.66
CA ILE A 80 -3.44 4.09 8.94
C ILE A 80 -2.16 3.74 8.17
N HIS A 81 -2.03 4.21 6.93
CA HIS A 81 -0.80 4.11 6.15
C HIS A 81 -0.65 5.27 5.17
N HIS A 82 0.56 5.55 4.72
CA HIS A 82 0.80 6.57 3.70
C HIS A 82 1.03 5.89 2.35
N ILE A 83 0.22 6.24 1.35
CA ILE A 83 0.34 5.69 0.00
C ILE A 83 0.96 6.69 -0.97
N GLY A 84 1.66 6.14 -1.97
CA GLY A 84 2.04 6.85 -3.19
C GLY A 84 1.34 6.23 -4.39
N VAL A 85 0.89 7.06 -5.31
CA VAL A 85 0.24 6.64 -6.56
C VAL A 85 1.30 6.61 -7.67
N TYR A 86 1.38 5.50 -8.41
CA TYR A 86 2.26 5.40 -9.58
C TYR A 86 1.59 6.06 -10.79
N PRO A 87 2.28 6.94 -11.54
CA PRO A 87 1.73 7.53 -12.74
C PRO A 87 1.56 6.49 -13.86
N TYR A 88 0.79 6.87 -14.88
CA TYR A 88 0.75 6.18 -16.17
C TYR A 88 2.05 6.35 -16.96
#